data_AF-A0A7C6GSE1-F1
#
_entry.id   AF-A0A7C6GSE1-F1
#
_cell.length_a   1.000
_cell.length_b   1.000
_cell.length_c   1.000
_cell.angle_alpha   90.00
_cell.angle_beta   90.00
_cell.angle_gamma   90.00
#
_symmetry.space_group_name_H-M   'P 1'
#
loop_
_entity.id
_entity.type
_entity.pdbx_description
1 polymer ?
#
loop_
_entity_poly.entity_id
_entity_poly.type
_entity_poly.pdbx_seq_one_letter_code
_entity_poly.pdbx_strand_id
1 'polypeptide(L)'
;MVVRITEIAPGSSAAAAGIEAGDFLVSINRHKIRDLLDYGFYMADTVVEIEFERDGARYRAVINKGEYEDIGLGFETPLMDKKRSCANKCIFCFIDQLPRGMRESLYFKDDDSRLSFLHGNYITLTNLYDRDIDRIIKMRLSPLRVSVHTTNPELRVKMMNNRRAGRVLSYLRRVADAGIDIDAQIVLCRGINDGAELDRTMHDLLKYRPALRSVSVVPAGLTRHREGLYPLSPHTKEECGAIIRQVDALGEECRQKYGTRIYFCADELYIKAGLPVPGYDYYEDFPQIENGVGLVASLADEFSSELENTDLPEKLTRRVSIATSEAATGLIRELAGRLCGEIAGLEIMVWPIKNHFFGPEVTVAGLLTGQDIAEQLEGRELGDELLIPAAALRQGEDVFLDDMTPDALSQTLGVPVRAVGNDGGELLCAMLGR
;
A
#
# COMPACT_ATOMS: atom_id res chain seq x y z
N MET A 1 16.44 19.49 16.85
CA MET A 1 17.07 18.95 15.64
C MET A 1 17.11 20.06 14.62
N VAL A 2 18.29 20.31 14.06
CA VAL A 2 18.50 21.21 12.93
C VAL A 2 18.78 20.31 11.72
N VAL A 3 18.20 20.64 10.57
CA VAL A 3 18.29 19.79 9.38
C VAL A 3 19.49 20.21 8.56
N ARG A 4 20.38 19.26 8.24
CA ARG A 4 21.58 19.55 7.45
C ARG A 4 21.24 19.61 5.96
N ILE A 5 21.65 20.69 5.30
CA ILE A 5 21.61 20.86 3.85
C ILE A 5 22.81 20.13 3.27
N THR A 6 22.58 19.16 2.40
CA THR A 6 23.65 18.35 1.78
C THR A 6 23.94 18.76 0.36
N GLU A 7 22.95 19.31 -0.35
CA GLU A 7 23.05 19.67 -1.76
C GLU A 7 22.36 21.00 -2.01
N ILE A 8 22.87 21.75 -2.99
CA ILE A 8 22.21 22.95 -3.49
C ILE A 8 22.23 22.91 -5.00
N ALA A 9 21.06 23.07 -5.61
CA ALA A 9 20.92 23.08 -7.06
C ALA A 9 21.68 24.26 -7.68
N PRO A 10 22.51 24.05 -8.72
CA PRO A 10 23.23 25.12 -9.40
C PRO A 10 22.27 26.17 -9.97
N GLY A 11 22.60 27.45 -9.80
CA GLY A 11 21.76 28.56 -10.32
C GLY A 11 20.45 28.78 -9.56
N SER A 12 20.25 28.10 -8.44
CA SER A 12 19.04 28.23 -7.63
C SER A 12 19.00 29.50 -6.79
N SER A 13 17.79 29.87 -6.35
CA SER A 13 17.59 31.01 -5.46
C SER A 13 18.29 30.84 -4.11
N ALA A 14 18.43 29.61 -3.60
CA ALA A 14 19.22 29.34 -2.39
C ALA A 14 20.71 29.63 -2.58
N ALA A 15 21.28 29.24 -3.73
CA ALA A 15 22.67 29.55 -4.06
C ALA A 15 22.89 31.06 -4.19
N ALA A 16 21.97 31.77 -4.86
CA ALA A 16 22.02 33.23 -4.98
C ALA A 16 21.89 33.94 -3.62
N ALA A 17 21.20 33.32 -2.66
CA ALA A 17 21.05 33.81 -1.29
C ALA A 17 22.24 33.49 -0.37
N GLY A 18 23.28 32.83 -0.89
CA GLY A 18 24.51 32.52 -0.15
C GLY A 18 24.39 31.33 0.81
N ILE A 19 23.36 30.51 0.65
CA ILE A 19 23.24 29.24 1.38
C ILE A 19 24.21 28.24 0.74
N GLU A 20 24.86 27.41 1.56
CA GLU A 20 25.88 26.45 1.12
C GLU A 20 25.57 25.04 1.62
N ALA A 21 26.07 24.04 0.89
CA ALA A 21 26.04 22.66 1.35
C ALA A 21 26.88 22.54 2.64
N GLY A 22 26.31 21.92 3.67
CA GLY A 22 26.87 21.87 5.02
C GLY A 22 26.16 22.78 6.02
N ASP A 23 25.38 23.76 5.56
CA ASP A 23 24.57 24.63 6.42
C ASP A 23 23.45 23.84 7.12
N PHE A 24 23.05 24.33 8.29
CA PHE A 24 21.96 23.76 9.09
C PHE A 24 20.72 24.65 9.03
N LEU A 25 19.64 24.15 8.44
CA LEU A 25 18.35 24.84 8.40
C LEU A 25 17.74 24.91 9.81
N VAL A 26 17.44 26.13 10.26
CA VAL A 26 16.89 26.42 11.60
C VAL A 26 15.39 26.70 11.52
N SER A 27 14.97 27.62 10.65
CA SER A 27 13.56 27.97 10.47
C SER A 27 13.26 28.54 9.09
N ILE A 28 12.02 28.40 8.65
CA ILE A 28 11.45 29.11 7.50
C ILE A 28 10.28 29.94 8.00
N ASN A 29 10.21 31.22 7.63
CA ASN A 29 9.15 32.14 8.04
C ASN A 29 8.93 32.15 9.57
N ARG A 30 10.05 32.09 10.32
CA ARG A 30 10.10 32.02 11.79
C ARG A 30 9.49 30.75 12.40
N HIS A 31 9.16 29.77 11.57
CA HIS A 31 8.71 28.45 12.00
C HIS A 31 9.86 27.44 11.94
N LYS A 32 10.11 26.75 13.05
CA LYS A 32 11.13 25.70 13.12
C LYS A 32 10.78 24.55 12.17
N ILE A 33 11.76 24.09 11.42
CA ILE A 33 11.61 22.97 10.47
C ILE A 33 12.04 21.68 11.15
N ARG A 34 11.10 20.75 11.29
CA ARG A 34 11.35 19.46 11.94
C ARG A 34 11.52 18.31 10.95
N ASP A 35 10.84 18.39 9.82
CA ASP A 35 10.80 17.36 8.79
C ASP A 35 10.36 17.96 7.44
N LEU A 36 10.26 17.10 6.43
CA LEU A 36 9.85 17.47 5.07
C LEU A 36 8.47 18.14 5.00
N LEU A 37 7.52 17.80 5.87
CA LEU A 37 6.19 18.41 5.84
C LEU A 37 6.24 19.87 6.29
N ASP A 38 6.99 20.16 7.37
CA ASP A 38 7.20 21.55 7.80
C ASP A 38 7.92 22.33 6.69
N TYR A 39 8.92 21.73 6.04
CA TYR A 39 9.63 22.34 4.92
C TYR A 39 8.68 22.68 3.77
N GLY A 40 7.97 21.69 3.20
CA GLY A 40 7.06 21.90 2.08
C GLY A 40 5.96 22.91 2.38
N PHE A 41 5.39 22.89 3.60
CA PHE A 41 4.33 23.79 4.00
C PHE A 41 4.78 25.25 4.10
N TYR A 42 5.88 25.53 4.80
CA TYR A 42 6.36 26.91 4.94
C TYR A 42 7.13 27.40 3.70
N MET A 43 7.59 26.49 2.83
CA MET A 43 8.18 26.82 1.54
C MET A 43 7.12 27.14 0.47
N ALA A 44 5.83 26.89 0.70
CA ALA A 44 4.79 27.23 -0.27
C ALA A 44 4.65 28.76 -0.48
N ASP A 45 5.02 29.57 0.52
CA ASP A 45 4.96 31.03 0.44
C ASP A 45 5.84 31.60 -0.68
N THR A 46 5.43 32.73 -1.25
CA THR A 46 6.19 33.44 -2.31
C THR A 46 7.35 34.27 -1.77
N VAL A 47 7.29 34.62 -0.47
CA VAL A 47 8.39 35.29 0.25
C VAL A 47 8.79 34.42 1.43
N VAL A 48 10.04 33.97 1.41
CA VAL A 48 10.57 32.98 2.34
C VAL A 48 11.74 33.56 3.11
N GLU A 49 11.57 33.78 4.42
CA GLU A 49 12.64 34.14 5.36
C GLU A 49 13.28 32.85 5.92
N ILE A 50 14.50 32.55 5.48
CA ILE A 50 15.25 31.36 5.90
C ILE A 50 16.26 31.77 6.96
N GLU A 51 16.24 31.10 8.12
CA GLU A 51 17.29 31.16 9.13
C GLU A 51 18.10 29.86 9.05
N PHE A 52 19.42 29.98 8.90
CA PHE A 52 20.35 28.85 8.84
C PHE A 52 21.59 29.11 9.72
N GLU A 53 22.26 28.03 10.12
CA GLU A 53 23.45 28.07 10.95
C GLU A 53 24.65 27.50 10.19
N ARG A 54 25.77 28.23 10.21
CA ARG A 54 27.06 27.85 9.64
C ARG A 54 28.12 28.10 10.70
N ASP A 55 28.92 27.07 11.02
CA ASP A 55 29.98 27.14 12.03
C ASP A 55 29.57 27.76 13.38
N GLY A 56 28.31 27.51 13.81
CA GLY A 56 27.74 28.03 15.05
C GLY A 56 27.25 29.49 15.00
N ALA A 57 27.40 30.18 13.86
CA ALA A 57 26.83 31.49 13.62
C ALA A 57 25.50 31.39 12.85
N ARG A 58 24.53 32.25 13.21
CA ARG A 58 23.22 32.29 12.56
C ARG A 58 23.17 33.34 11.47
N TYR A 59 22.61 32.95 10.34
CA TYR A 59 22.42 33.77 9.16
C TYR A 59 20.95 33.79 8.78
N ARG A 60 20.57 34.83 8.02
CA ARG A 60 19.22 34.99 7.51
C ARG A 60 19.25 35.43 6.07
N ALA A 61 18.43 34.77 5.25
CA ALA A 61 18.18 35.12 3.87
C ALA A 61 16.69 35.33 3.63
N VAL A 62 16.34 36.25 2.73
CA VAL A 62 14.97 36.42 2.25
C VAL A 62 14.97 36.11 0.77
N ILE A 63 14.18 35.12 0.37
CA ILE A 63 14.08 34.66 -1.01
C ILE A 63 12.68 34.98 -1.51
N ASN A 64 12.61 35.64 -2.68
CA ASN A 64 11.36 35.83 -3.42
C ASN A 64 11.30 34.80 -4.54
N LYS A 65 10.18 34.10 -4.66
CA LYS A 65 10.00 32.99 -5.59
C LYS A 65 8.54 32.89 -6.05
N GLY A 66 8.31 32.15 -7.13
CA GLY A 66 6.97 31.77 -7.57
C GLY A 66 6.25 30.87 -6.56
N GLU A 67 4.93 30.85 -6.64
CA GLU A 67 4.12 29.84 -5.94
C GLU A 67 4.56 28.46 -6.44
N TYR A 68 4.98 27.58 -5.54
CA TYR A 68 5.55 26.25 -5.82
C TYR A 68 6.93 26.19 -6.51
N GLU A 69 7.59 27.33 -6.76
CA GLU A 69 8.98 27.31 -7.23
C GLU A 69 9.90 26.77 -6.12
N ASP A 70 10.75 25.79 -6.46
CA ASP A 70 11.75 25.26 -5.54
C ASP A 70 12.96 26.20 -5.48
N ILE A 71 13.47 26.42 -4.27
CA ILE A 71 14.67 27.23 -4.04
C ILE A 71 15.95 26.41 -4.17
N GLY A 72 15.85 25.08 -4.35
CA GLY A 72 16.96 24.22 -4.72
C GLY A 72 17.77 23.66 -3.54
N LEU A 73 17.15 23.39 -2.38
CA LEU A 73 17.82 22.75 -1.24
C LEU A 73 17.62 21.23 -1.25
N GLY A 74 18.72 20.47 -1.15
CA GLY A 74 18.72 19.03 -0.94
C GLY A 74 19.15 18.65 0.47
N PHE A 75 18.58 17.57 1.01
CA PHE A 75 18.78 17.12 2.39
C PHE A 75 19.23 15.65 2.45
N GLU A 76 19.96 15.30 3.52
CA GLU A 76 20.54 13.97 3.72
C GLU A 76 19.51 12.84 3.76
N THR A 77 18.32 13.11 4.29
CA THR A 77 17.22 12.15 4.33
C THR A 77 15.98 12.75 3.69
N PRO A 78 15.22 11.99 2.87
CA PRO A 78 14.00 12.50 2.26
C PRO A 78 12.98 13.04 3.28
N LEU A 79 12.93 12.48 4.50
CA LEU A 79 12.04 12.95 5.56
C LEU A 79 12.61 14.09 6.40
N MET A 80 13.87 14.49 6.18
CA MET A 80 14.61 15.46 7.00
C MET A 80 14.72 15.09 8.49
N ASP A 81 14.41 13.84 8.84
CA ASP A 81 14.40 13.25 10.18
C ASP A 81 14.37 11.72 10.07
N LYS A 82 14.67 11.01 11.17
CA LYS A 82 14.65 9.55 11.23
C LYS A 82 13.21 9.02 11.14
N LYS A 83 13.04 7.90 10.44
CA LYS A 83 11.77 7.15 10.41
C LYS A 83 11.41 6.69 11.83
N ARG A 84 10.15 6.83 12.22
CA ARG A 84 9.65 6.35 13.53
C ARG A 84 9.15 4.92 13.39
N SER A 85 9.63 4.03 14.23
CA SER A 85 9.14 2.65 14.25
C SER A 85 7.80 2.54 14.99
N CYS A 86 6.99 1.57 14.58
CA CYS A 86 5.73 1.21 15.20
C CYS A 86 5.95 0.72 16.64
N ALA A 87 5.22 1.32 17.60
CA ALA A 87 5.26 0.91 19.00
C ALA A 87 4.33 -0.26 19.33
N ASN A 88 3.56 -0.75 18.35
CA ASN A 88 2.57 -1.80 18.56
C ASN A 88 3.17 -3.21 18.43
N LYS A 89 2.56 -4.15 19.15
CA LYS A 89 2.84 -5.59 19.07
C LYS A 89 1.55 -6.33 18.76
N CYS A 90 0.97 -5.99 17.62
CA CYS A 90 -0.34 -6.49 17.21
C CYS A 90 -0.33 -8.02 17.09
N ILE A 91 -1.40 -8.67 17.54
CA ILE A 91 -1.57 -10.12 17.43
C ILE A 91 -1.53 -10.64 15.97
N PHE A 92 -1.80 -9.75 15.02
CA PHE A 92 -1.82 -9.98 13.56
C PHE A 92 -0.66 -9.27 12.83
N CYS A 93 0.39 -8.81 13.53
CA CYS A 93 1.47 -8.07 12.89
C CYS A 93 2.20 -8.92 11.84
N PHE A 94 2.13 -8.51 10.57
CA PHE A 94 2.77 -9.24 9.47
C PHE A 94 4.30 -9.27 9.57
N ILE A 95 4.91 -8.19 10.08
CA ILE A 95 6.36 -8.08 10.22
C ILE A 95 6.90 -9.03 11.31
N ASP A 96 6.15 -9.27 12.39
CA ASP A 96 6.56 -10.19 13.48
C ASP A 96 6.60 -11.65 13.04
N GLN A 97 5.94 -11.97 11.92
CA GLN A 97 5.83 -13.32 11.36
C GLN A 97 6.65 -13.48 10.07
N LEU A 98 7.62 -12.59 9.81
CA LEU A 98 8.59 -12.78 8.75
C LEU A 98 9.62 -13.86 9.17
N PRO A 99 10.08 -14.72 8.24
CA PRO A 99 11.15 -15.66 8.53
C PRO A 99 12.42 -14.93 8.96
N ARG A 100 13.31 -15.60 9.70
CA ARG A 100 14.62 -15.05 10.10
C ARG A 100 15.59 -15.04 8.92
N GLY A 101 16.54 -14.11 8.92
CA GLY A 101 17.61 -14.04 7.93
C GLY A 101 17.26 -13.26 6.66
N MET A 102 16.10 -12.60 6.63
CA MET A 102 15.77 -11.63 5.58
C MET A 102 16.57 -10.34 5.76
N ARG A 103 16.50 -9.45 4.77
CA ARG A 103 17.10 -8.12 4.82
C ARG A 103 16.55 -7.30 6.00
N GLU A 104 17.42 -6.54 6.66
CA GLU A 104 17.08 -5.77 7.86
C GLU A 104 15.94 -4.77 7.63
N SER A 105 15.85 -4.19 6.44
CA SER A 105 14.81 -3.23 6.06
C SER A 105 13.39 -3.80 6.11
N LEU A 106 13.22 -5.11 5.87
CA LEU A 106 11.90 -5.76 5.90
C LEU A 106 11.35 -5.93 7.32
N TYR A 107 12.23 -5.97 8.33
CA TYR A 107 11.81 -6.06 9.74
C TYR A 107 11.44 -4.69 10.34
N PHE A 108 11.61 -3.60 9.59
CA PHE A 108 11.23 -2.29 10.06
C PHE A 108 9.71 -2.13 10.04
N LYS A 109 9.11 -2.03 11.22
CA LYS A 109 7.69 -1.73 11.36
C LYS A 109 7.47 -0.23 11.21
N ASP A 110 6.80 0.17 10.15
CA ASP A 110 6.42 1.57 9.94
C ASP A 110 5.07 1.91 10.61
N ASP A 111 4.99 3.07 11.24
CA ASP A 111 3.76 3.70 11.76
C ASP A 111 3.99 5.22 11.88
N ASP A 112 4.69 5.79 10.88
CA ASP A 112 5.02 7.22 10.81
C ASP A 112 3.93 8.00 10.07
N SER A 113 3.29 8.96 10.74
CA SER A 113 2.20 9.77 10.15
C SER A 113 2.63 10.60 8.95
N ARG A 114 3.92 10.90 8.81
CA ARG A 114 4.41 11.62 7.62
C ARG A 114 4.31 10.75 6.38
N LEU A 115 4.58 9.46 6.54
CA LEU A 115 4.49 8.48 5.46
C LEU A 115 3.03 8.17 5.11
N SER A 116 2.10 8.38 6.05
CA SER A 116 0.66 8.34 5.75
C SER A 116 0.24 9.37 4.71
N PHE A 117 0.72 10.61 4.84
CA PHE A 117 0.43 11.67 3.90
C PHE A 117 1.27 11.56 2.62
N LEU A 118 2.57 11.29 2.75
CA LEU A 118 3.50 11.31 1.61
C LEU A 118 3.42 10.07 0.72
N HIS A 119 3.10 8.91 1.30
CA HIS A 119 3.12 7.63 0.60
C HIS A 119 1.85 6.82 0.82
N GLY A 120 0.85 7.39 1.49
CA GLY A 120 -0.42 6.70 1.65
C GLY A 120 -0.45 5.61 2.73
N ASN A 121 0.59 5.50 3.56
CA ASN A 121 0.66 4.46 4.58
C ASN A 121 -0.47 4.56 5.62
N TYR A 122 -1.01 3.43 6.05
CA TYR A 122 -1.99 3.42 7.13
C TYR A 122 -1.29 3.54 8.48
N ILE A 123 -1.80 4.43 9.34
CA ILE A 123 -1.28 4.62 10.70
C ILE A 123 -2.28 4.24 11.77
N THR A 124 -1.76 3.82 12.91
CA THR A 124 -2.58 3.37 14.04
C THR A 124 -2.97 4.49 15.00
N LEU A 125 -2.44 5.69 14.79
CA LEU A 125 -2.49 6.88 15.66
C LEU A 125 -1.78 6.71 17.01
N THR A 126 -1.29 5.52 17.36
CA THR A 126 -0.73 5.24 18.69
C THR A 126 0.61 5.93 18.93
N ASN A 127 1.34 6.23 17.85
CA ASN A 127 2.58 7.00 17.87
C ASN A 127 2.36 8.52 17.91
N LEU A 128 1.11 9.00 17.83
CA LEU A 128 0.78 10.42 17.80
C LEU A 128 0.41 10.98 19.17
N TYR A 129 0.74 12.25 19.39
CA TYR A 129 0.37 13.03 20.56
C TYR A 129 -0.51 14.21 20.13
N ASP A 130 -1.09 14.94 21.10
CA ASP A 130 -1.97 16.07 20.82
C ASP A 130 -1.35 17.08 19.85
N ARG A 131 -0.06 17.39 20.03
CA ARG A 131 0.71 18.28 19.13
C ARG A 131 0.79 17.81 17.68
N ASP A 132 0.75 16.49 17.46
CA ASP A 132 0.85 15.90 16.12
C ASP A 132 -0.53 15.98 15.44
N ILE A 133 -1.61 15.79 16.20
CA ILE A 133 -2.99 16.01 15.73
C ILE A 133 -3.24 17.49 15.42
N ASP A 134 -2.82 18.40 16.30
CA ASP A 134 -2.95 19.84 16.07
C ASP A 134 -2.19 20.28 14.82
N ARG A 135 -1.06 19.62 14.54
CA ARG A 135 -0.27 19.84 13.33
C ARG A 135 -1.01 19.36 12.09
N ILE A 136 -1.55 18.14 12.11
CA ILE A 136 -2.37 17.58 11.03
C ILE A 136 -3.54 18.52 10.70
N ILE A 137 -4.21 19.05 11.74
CA ILE A 137 -5.31 20.03 11.60
C ILE A 137 -4.83 21.36 11.04
N LYS A 138 -3.76 21.94 11.61
CA LYS A 138 -3.21 23.23 11.16
C LYS A 138 -2.83 23.20 9.68
N MET A 139 -2.25 22.08 9.25
CA MET A 139 -1.73 21.91 7.89
C MET A 139 -2.77 21.31 6.93
N ARG A 140 -3.97 20.96 7.42
CA ARG A 140 -5.04 20.27 6.66
C ARG A 140 -4.55 19.04 5.90
N LEU A 141 -3.74 18.20 6.56
CA LEU A 141 -3.21 16.99 5.95
C LEU A 141 -4.35 15.98 5.75
N SER A 142 -4.82 15.84 4.52
CA SER A 142 -5.99 15.08 4.11
C SER A 142 -5.71 14.32 2.80
N PRO A 143 -6.20 13.08 2.62
CA PRO A 143 -6.88 12.25 3.61
C PRO A 143 -5.92 11.65 4.64
N LEU A 144 -6.43 11.34 5.83
CA LEU A 144 -5.72 10.59 6.87
C LEU A 144 -6.11 9.11 6.81
N ARG A 145 -5.14 8.25 6.53
CA ARG A 145 -5.34 6.80 6.43
C ARG A 145 -5.10 6.11 7.77
N VAL A 146 -6.14 5.51 8.36
CA VAL A 146 -6.12 5.03 9.75
C VAL A 146 -6.45 3.54 9.87
N SER A 147 -5.53 2.77 10.45
CA SER A 147 -5.80 1.39 10.87
C SER A 147 -6.56 1.38 12.19
N VAL A 148 -7.90 1.23 12.10
CA VAL A 148 -8.80 1.27 13.24
C VAL A 148 -8.89 -0.10 13.92
N HIS A 149 -9.09 -1.16 13.13
CA HIS A 149 -9.32 -2.56 13.54
C HIS A 149 -10.57 -2.81 14.41
N THR A 150 -10.84 -1.97 15.41
CA THR A 150 -12.07 -1.99 16.21
C THR A 150 -12.28 -0.65 16.91
N THR A 151 -13.54 -0.25 17.11
CA THR A 151 -13.88 0.93 17.93
C THR A 151 -14.02 0.61 19.42
N ASN A 152 -13.94 -0.67 19.81
CA ASN A 152 -13.95 -1.11 21.19
C ASN A 152 -12.58 -0.84 21.84
N PRO A 153 -12.48 0.08 22.82
CA PRO A 153 -11.18 0.49 23.36
C PRO A 153 -10.40 -0.64 24.03
N GLU A 154 -11.09 -1.52 24.77
CA GLU A 154 -10.46 -2.63 25.49
C GLU A 154 -9.95 -3.69 24.52
N LEU A 155 -10.78 -4.04 23.53
CA LEU A 155 -10.40 -4.97 22.47
C LEU A 155 -9.24 -4.42 21.64
N ARG A 156 -9.25 -3.13 21.31
CA ARG A 156 -8.17 -2.47 20.56
C ARG A 156 -6.84 -2.54 21.32
N VAL A 157 -6.85 -2.29 22.63
CA VAL A 157 -5.66 -2.44 23.49
C VAL A 157 -5.15 -3.88 23.48
N LYS A 158 -6.06 -4.87 23.56
CA LYS A 158 -5.70 -6.30 23.51
C LYS A 158 -5.11 -6.69 22.16
N MET A 159 -5.75 -6.31 21.06
CA MET A 159 -5.33 -6.67 19.70
C MET A 159 -3.98 -6.05 19.34
N MET A 160 -3.74 -4.79 19.73
CA MET A 160 -2.51 -4.07 19.38
C MET A 160 -1.39 -4.23 20.42
N ASN A 161 -1.72 -4.81 21.58
CA ASN A 161 -0.87 -4.89 22.76
C ASN A 161 -0.25 -3.53 23.13
N ASN A 162 -1.08 -2.48 23.08
CA ASN A 162 -0.68 -1.10 23.36
C ASN A 162 -1.74 -0.40 24.21
N ARG A 163 -1.35 0.03 25.42
CA ARG A 163 -2.25 0.70 26.38
C ARG A 163 -2.85 2.00 25.85
N ARG A 164 -2.18 2.68 24.92
CA ARG A 164 -2.67 3.92 24.30
C ARG A 164 -3.72 3.68 23.22
N ALA A 165 -3.82 2.47 22.68
CA ALA A 165 -4.66 2.16 21.53
C ALA A 165 -6.14 2.52 21.75
N GLY A 166 -6.68 2.29 22.96
CA GLY A 166 -8.05 2.68 23.27
C GLY A 166 -8.26 4.20 23.28
N ARG A 167 -7.33 4.95 23.88
CA ARG A 167 -7.45 6.42 24.03
C ARG A 167 -7.34 7.15 22.70
N VAL A 168 -6.44 6.73 21.81
CA VAL A 168 -6.19 7.46 20.55
C VAL A 168 -7.36 7.40 19.57
N LEU A 169 -8.38 6.57 19.80
CA LEU A 169 -9.64 6.63 19.06
C LEU A 169 -10.33 8.00 19.18
N SER A 170 -10.10 8.75 20.27
CA SER A 170 -10.64 10.11 20.39
C SER A 170 -10.04 11.09 19.37
N TYR A 171 -8.88 10.77 18.80
CA TYR A 171 -8.28 11.61 17.77
C TYR A 171 -9.05 11.55 16.45
N LEU A 172 -9.71 10.43 16.13
CA LEU A 172 -10.59 10.33 14.96
C LEU A 172 -11.67 11.40 14.98
N ARG A 173 -12.28 11.62 16.15
CA ARG A 173 -13.26 12.70 16.33
C ARG A 173 -12.64 14.07 16.06
N ARG A 174 -11.46 14.35 16.61
CA ARG A 174 -10.79 15.65 16.43
C ARG A 174 -10.45 15.96 14.98
N VAL A 175 -9.97 14.97 14.23
CA VAL A 175 -9.65 15.16 12.81
C VAL A 175 -10.92 15.27 11.96
N ALA A 176 -11.95 14.48 12.27
CA ALA A 176 -13.25 14.56 11.62
C ALA A 176 -13.92 15.92 11.84
N ASP A 177 -13.96 16.41 13.09
CA ASP A 177 -14.54 17.70 13.46
C ASP A 177 -13.79 18.88 12.80
N ALA A 178 -12.51 18.68 12.44
CA ALA A 178 -11.70 19.64 11.71
C ALA A 178 -11.89 19.58 10.18
N GLY A 179 -12.74 18.67 9.67
CA GLY A 179 -13.00 18.50 8.25
C GLY A 179 -11.88 17.81 7.48
N ILE A 180 -11.06 17.00 8.14
CA ILE A 180 -10.03 16.19 7.49
C ILE A 180 -10.65 14.86 7.09
N ASP A 181 -10.48 14.48 5.83
CA ASP A 181 -10.99 13.21 5.33
C ASP A 181 -10.29 12.03 5.99
N ILE A 182 -11.02 10.94 6.20
CA ILE A 182 -10.53 9.72 6.84
C ILE A 182 -10.83 8.53 5.94
N ASP A 183 -9.78 7.78 5.63
CA ASP A 183 -9.87 6.45 5.04
C ASP A 183 -9.45 5.44 6.11
N ALA A 184 -10.33 4.52 6.47
CA ALA A 184 -10.07 3.57 7.55
C ALA A 184 -9.79 2.17 7.03
N GLN A 185 -9.10 1.38 7.85
CA GLN A 185 -8.86 -0.04 7.60
C GLN A 185 -9.22 -0.85 8.83
N ILE A 186 -9.88 -1.99 8.61
CA ILE A 186 -10.20 -3.01 9.59
C ILE A 186 -9.52 -4.31 9.17
N VAL A 187 -8.57 -4.77 9.99
CA VAL A 187 -7.97 -6.11 9.85
C VAL A 187 -8.75 -7.07 10.75
N LEU A 188 -9.43 -8.03 10.14
CA LEU A 188 -10.24 -9.02 10.84
C LEU A 188 -9.40 -10.20 11.33
N CYS A 189 -9.50 -10.46 12.62
CA CYS A 189 -8.97 -11.62 13.29
C CYS A 189 -10.13 -12.51 13.73
N ARG A 190 -10.15 -13.74 13.23
CA ARG A 190 -11.21 -14.71 13.47
C ARG A 190 -11.48 -14.91 14.96
N GLY A 191 -12.75 -14.77 15.37
CA GLY A 191 -13.22 -14.92 16.74
C GLY A 191 -12.78 -13.82 17.69
N ILE A 192 -12.32 -12.67 17.18
CA ILE A 192 -11.78 -11.56 17.99
C ILE A 192 -12.54 -10.26 17.72
N ASN A 193 -12.51 -9.76 16.49
CA ASN A 193 -13.16 -8.51 16.07
C ASN A 193 -14.08 -8.68 14.86
N ASP A 194 -14.52 -9.90 14.60
CA ASP A 194 -15.51 -10.27 13.60
C ASP A 194 -16.94 -10.31 14.19
N GLY A 195 -17.93 -10.62 13.35
CA GLY A 195 -19.34 -10.74 13.76
C GLY A 195 -19.88 -9.47 14.40
N ALA A 196 -20.42 -9.57 15.62
CA ALA A 196 -21.05 -8.44 16.31
C ALA A 196 -20.08 -7.29 16.63
N GLU A 197 -18.79 -7.58 16.86
CA GLU A 197 -17.79 -6.51 17.08
C GLU A 197 -17.45 -5.77 15.78
N LEU A 198 -17.52 -6.46 14.63
CA LEU A 198 -17.42 -5.82 13.32
C LEU A 198 -18.62 -4.90 13.07
N ASP A 199 -19.85 -5.36 13.32
CA ASP A 199 -21.05 -4.52 13.21
C ASP A 199 -20.92 -3.24 14.02
N ARG A 200 -20.57 -3.40 15.31
CA ARG A 200 -20.35 -2.26 16.19
C ARG A 200 -19.31 -1.29 15.63
N THR A 201 -18.17 -1.81 15.17
CA THR A 201 -17.06 -1.02 14.64
C THR A 201 -17.51 -0.20 13.42
N MET A 202 -18.20 -0.83 12.47
CA MET A 202 -18.68 -0.14 11.27
C MET A 202 -19.75 0.93 11.62
N HIS A 203 -20.71 0.61 12.48
CA HIS A 203 -21.73 1.60 12.89
C HIS A 203 -21.13 2.78 13.68
N ASP A 204 -20.12 2.53 14.51
CA ASP A 204 -19.43 3.58 15.24
C ASP A 204 -18.62 4.49 14.31
N LEU A 205 -17.97 3.93 13.28
CA LEU A 205 -17.20 4.70 12.31
C LEU A 205 -18.10 5.63 11.47
N LEU A 206 -19.33 5.20 11.13
CA LEU A 206 -20.29 6.04 10.39
C LEU A 206 -20.62 7.36 11.10
N LYS A 207 -20.39 7.47 12.41
CA LYS A 207 -20.59 8.71 13.18
C LYS A 207 -19.60 9.83 12.81
N TYR A 208 -18.51 9.50 12.10
CA TYR A 208 -17.51 10.47 11.66
C TYR A 208 -17.79 11.04 10.27
N ARG A 209 -18.96 10.77 9.69
CA ARG A 209 -19.38 11.40 8.44
C ARG A 209 -19.61 12.91 8.58
N PRO A 210 -19.37 13.70 7.52
CA PRO A 210 -18.94 13.28 6.17
C PRO A 210 -17.43 13.02 6.04
N ALA A 211 -16.62 13.30 7.07
CA ALA A 211 -15.17 13.13 7.02
C ALA A 211 -14.73 11.68 6.75
N LEU A 212 -15.49 10.67 7.22
CA LEU A 212 -15.24 9.28 6.82
C LEU A 212 -15.63 9.03 5.36
N ARG A 213 -14.62 8.83 4.50
CA ARG A 213 -14.77 8.54 3.07
C ARG A 213 -14.95 7.06 2.80
N SER A 214 -13.99 6.26 3.23
CA SER A 214 -13.95 4.82 2.91
C SER A 214 -13.39 3.98 4.07
N VAL A 215 -13.76 2.70 4.08
CA VAL A 215 -13.30 1.69 5.04
C VAL A 215 -13.04 0.38 4.31
N SER A 216 -11.80 -0.09 4.33
CA SER A 216 -11.46 -1.44 3.89
C SER A 216 -11.60 -2.45 5.02
N VAL A 217 -12.16 -3.61 4.70
CA VAL A 217 -12.28 -4.77 5.59
C VAL A 217 -11.46 -5.90 4.99
N VAL A 218 -10.37 -6.25 5.66
CA VAL A 218 -9.36 -7.20 5.15
C VAL A 218 -9.14 -8.33 6.17
N PRO A 219 -8.89 -9.58 5.74
CA PRO A 219 -8.54 -10.65 6.66
C PRO A 219 -7.09 -10.46 7.16
N ALA A 220 -6.78 -10.96 8.36
CA ALA A 220 -5.40 -11.02 8.82
C ALA A 220 -4.57 -11.95 7.90
N GLY A 221 -3.51 -11.43 7.29
CA GLY A 221 -2.53 -12.24 6.57
C GLY A 221 -1.70 -13.07 7.54
N LEU A 222 -1.66 -14.38 7.37
CA LEU A 222 -0.97 -15.32 8.25
C LEU A 222 0.11 -16.07 7.49
N THR A 223 1.34 -16.08 8.01
CA THR A 223 2.43 -16.91 7.50
C THR A 223 2.58 -18.18 8.35
N ARG A 224 3.36 -19.16 7.87
CA ARG A 224 3.79 -20.33 8.65
C ARG A 224 4.78 -19.99 9.76
N HIS A 225 5.41 -18.81 9.72
CA HIS A 225 6.47 -18.39 10.64
C HIS A 225 5.91 -17.63 11.85
N ARG A 226 4.89 -18.20 12.51
CA ARG A 226 4.18 -17.58 13.65
C ARG A 226 4.47 -18.23 15.01
N GLU A 227 5.54 -19.02 15.11
CA GLU A 227 5.90 -19.69 16.37
C GLU A 227 6.15 -18.66 17.49
N GLY A 228 5.49 -18.86 18.64
CA GLY A 228 5.57 -17.93 19.78
C GLY A 228 4.73 -16.66 19.68
N LEU A 229 3.97 -16.47 18.59
CA LEU A 229 3.00 -15.38 18.45
C LEU A 229 1.61 -15.79 18.94
N TYR A 230 0.70 -14.83 19.04
CA TYR A 230 -0.70 -15.10 19.40
C TYR A 230 -1.33 -16.08 18.39
N PRO A 231 -1.99 -17.16 18.86
CA PRO A 231 -2.57 -18.16 17.99
C PRO A 231 -3.75 -17.54 17.21
N LEU A 232 -3.57 -17.40 15.90
CA LEU A 232 -4.60 -16.97 14.97
C LEU A 232 -4.87 -18.10 13.99
N SER A 233 -6.11 -18.18 13.52
CA SER A 233 -6.52 -19.10 12.47
C SER A 233 -7.17 -18.31 11.33
N PRO A 234 -6.99 -18.76 10.08
CA PRO A 234 -7.68 -18.15 8.95
C PRO A 234 -9.19 -18.36 9.09
N HIS A 235 -9.95 -17.43 8.50
CA HIS A 235 -11.40 -17.58 8.34
C HIS A 235 -11.71 -18.72 7.38
N THR A 236 -12.77 -19.48 7.65
CA THR A 236 -13.27 -20.50 6.70
C THR A 236 -14.00 -19.85 5.54
N LYS A 237 -14.26 -20.64 4.49
CA LYS A 237 -15.06 -20.22 3.33
C LYS A 237 -16.42 -19.64 3.75
N GLU A 238 -17.10 -20.28 4.69
CA GLU A 238 -18.42 -19.89 5.18
C GLU A 238 -18.35 -18.60 6.00
N GLU A 239 -17.30 -18.44 6.83
CA GLU A 239 -17.06 -17.24 7.62
C GLU A 239 -16.73 -16.04 6.71
N CYS A 240 -15.88 -16.21 5.69
CA CYS A 240 -15.62 -15.18 4.68
C CYS A 240 -16.92 -14.75 3.98
N GLY A 241 -17.77 -15.70 3.58
CA GLY A 241 -19.07 -15.40 2.99
C GLY A 241 -20.01 -14.65 3.94
N ALA A 242 -19.95 -14.92 5.25
CA ALA A 242 -20.72 -14.18 6.25
C ALA A 242 -20.23 -12.73 6.43
N ILE A 243 -18.90 -12.54 6.46
CA ILE A 243 -18.28 -11.21 6.52
C ILE A 243 -18.68 -10.38 5.30
N ILE A 244 -18.58 -10.94 4.10
CA ILE A 244 -18.97 -10.26 2.85
C ILE A 244 -20.42 -9.80 2.92
N ARG A 245 -21.35 -10.68 3.30
CA ARG A 245 -22.77 -10.31 3.44
C ARG A 245 -22.99 -9.16 4.43
N GLN A 246 -22.28 -9.19 5.55
CA GLN A 246 -22.39 -8.18 6.60
C GLN A 246 -21.89 -6.81 6.12
N VAL A 247 -20.72 -6.78 5.49
CA VAL A 247 -20.09 -5.56 4.96
C VAL A 247 -20.89 -5.01 3.77
N ASP A 248 -21.30 -5.87 2.84
CA ASP A 248 -22.03 -5.46 1.64
C ASP A 248 -23.42 -4.93 1.95
N ALA A 249 -24.11 -5.50 2.95
CA ALA A 249 -25.42 -5.01 3.38
C ALA A 249 -25.32 -3.57 3.90
N LEU A 250 -24.33 -3.29 4.76
CA LEU A 250 -24.11 -1.94 5.28
C LEU A 250 -23.58 -0.99 4.20
N GLY A 251 -22.72 -1.49 3.31
CA GLY A 251 -22.24 -0.73 2.17
C GLY A 251 -23.39 -0.28 1.26
N GLU A 252 -24.34 -1.18 0.97
CA GLU A 252 -25.50 -0.85 0.17
C GLU A 252 -26.43 0.16 0.87
N GLU A 253 -26.65 0.03 2.18
CA GLU A 253 -27.37 1.03 2.96
C GLU A 253 -26.71 2.41 2.85
N CYS A 254 -25.37 2.45 2.95
CA CYS A 254 -24.61 3.69 2.83
C CYS A 254 -24.73 4.30 1.44
N ARG A 255 -24.68 3.48 0.38
CA ARG A 255 -24.85 3.93 -1.00
C ARG A 255 -26.22 4.58 -1.21
N GLN A 256 -27.28 3.95 -0.71
CA GLN A 256 -28.65 4.49 -0.83
C GLN A 256 -28.86 5.77 -0.03
N LYS A 257 -28.27 5.86 1.17
CA LYS A 257 -28.49 6.98 2.10
C LYS A 257 -27.56 8.17 1.85
N TYR A 258 -26.34 7.92 1.40
CA TYR A 258 -25.28 8.92 1.30
C TYR A 258 -24.67 9.06 -0.10
N GLY A 259 -25.08 8.23 -1.06
CA GLY A 259 -24.56 8.25 -2.43
C GLY A 259 -23.21 7.54 -2.62
N THR A 260 -22.64 6.93 -1.59
CA THR A 260 -21.38 6.18 -1.64
C THR A 260 -21.41 5.01 -0.66
N ARG A 261 -20.74 3.91 -1.02
CA ARG A 261 -20.75 2.64 -0.31
C ARG A 261 -19.98 2.67 1.00
N ILE A 262 -18.89 3.44 1.08
CA ILE A 262 -17.97 3.54 2.24
C ILE A 262 -17.25 2.24 2.58
N TYR A 263 -17.96 1.13 2.77
CA TYR A 263 -17.41 -0.14 3.24
C TYR A 263 -17.13 -1.09 2.08
N PHE A 264 -15.91 -1.63 2.06
CA PHE A 264 -15.46 -2.52 1.00
C PHE A 264 -14.66 -3.69 1.59
N CYS A 265 -15.05 -4.91 1.21
CA CYS A 265 -14.24 -6.11 1.48
C CYS A 265 -13.04 -6.18 0.53
N ALA A 266 -11.90 -6.64 1.02
CA ALA A 266 -10.77 -7.03 0.16
C ALA A 266 -11.14 -8.20 -0.75
N ASP A 267 -10.53 -8.24 -1.93
CA ASP A 267 -10.76 -9.26 -2.95
C ASP A 267 -10.44 -10.67 -2.42
N GLU A 268 -9.47 -10.77 -1.50
CA GLU A 268 -9.11 -12.02 -0.81
C GLU A 268 -10.30 -12.69 -0.10
N LEU A 269 -11.23 -11.91 0.47
CA LEU A 269 -12.41 -12.47 1.13
C LEU A 269 -13.32 -13.17 0.12
N TYR A 270 -13.57 -12.55 -1.04
CA TYR A 270 -14.40 -13.11 -2.10
C TYR A 270 -13.78 -14.39 -2.67
N ILE A 271 -12.48 -14.34 -2.94
CA ILE A 271 -11.70 -15.47 -3.46
C ILE A 271 -11.74 -16.64 -2.47
N LYS A 272 -11.47 -16.40 -1.18
CA LYS A 272 -11.54 -17.43 -0.12
C LYS A 272 -12.96 -17.97 0.09
N ALA A 273 -13.98 -17.12 -0.07
CA ALA A 273 -15.38 -17.54 -0.03
C ALA A 273 -15.82 -18.33 -1.27
N GLY A 274 -15.01 -18.36 -2.33
CA GLY A 274 -15.38 -18.92 -3.64
C GLY A 274 -16.56 -18.19 -4.26
N LEU A 275 -16.66 -16.87 -4.02
CA LEU A 275 -17.67 -15.99 -4.57
C LEU A 275 -17.06 -15.13 -5.68
N PRO A 276 -17.85 -14.69 -6.67
CA PRO A 276 -17.37 -13.75 -7.68
C PRO A 276 -16.98 -12.43 -7.01
N VAL A 277 -15.85 -11.88 -7.44
CA VAL A 277 -15.45 -10.52 -7.06
C VAL A 277 -16.40 -9.52 -7.77
N PRO A 278 -16.86 -8.45 -7.11
CA PRO A 278 -17.67 -7.42 -7.74
C PRO A 278 -17.00 -6.78 -8.97
N GLY A 279 -17.80 -6.23 -9.88
CA GLY A 279 -17.31 -5.50 -11.06
C GLY A 279 -16.83 -4.07 -10.73
N TYR A 280 -16.33 -3.37 -11.74
CA TYR A 280 -15.71 -2.04 -11.63
C TYR A 280 -16.58 -1.02 -10.84
N ASP A 281 -17.83 -0.84 -11.25
CA ASP A 281 -18.77 0.13 -10.65
C ASP A 281 -19.01 -0.04 -9.15
N TYR A 282 -18.76 -1.24 -8.61
CA TYR A 282 -18.89 -1.51 -7.18
C TYR A 282 -17.91 -0.68 -6.33
N TYR A 283 -16.71 -0.43 -6.86
CA TYR A 283 -15.59 0.14 -6.13
C TYR A 283 -15.50 1.67 -6.23
N GLU A 284 -16.40 2.31 -6.98
CA GLU A 284 -16.41 3.76 -7.21
C GLU A 284 -15.04 4.21 -7.75
N ASP A 285 -14.37 5.18 -7.10
CA ASP A 285 -13.04 5.66 -7.50
C ASP A 285 -11.89 4.83 -6.88
N PHE A 286 -12.13 3.56 -6.52
CA PHE A 286 -11.15 2.65 -5.92
C PHE A 286 -10.38 3.22 -4.71
N PRO A 287 -11.06 3.81 -3.69
CA PRO A 287 -10.41 4.53 -2.60
C PRO A 287 -9.51 3.66 -1.71
N GLN A 288 -9.59 2.34 -1.85
CA GLN A 288 -8.95 1.35 -1.01
C GLN A 288 -8.08 0.35 -1.78
N ILE A 289 -7.72 0.65 -3.04
CA ILE A 289 -6.99 -0.29 -3.92
C ILE A 289 -5.68 -0.81 -3.31
N GLU A 290 -4.96 0.04 -2.58
CA GLU A 290 -3.72 -0.29 -1.88
C GLU A 290 -3.91 -1.35 -0.77
N ASN A 291 -5.14 -1.55 -0.28
CA ASN A 291 -5.50 -2.58 0.70
C ASN A 291 -6.00 -3.88 0.06
N GLY A 292 -5.80 -4.06 -1.25
CA GLY A 292 -6.25 -5.25 -1.96
C GLY A 292 -7.76 -5.28 -2.18
N VAL A 293 -8.37 -4.10 -2.36
CA VAL A 293 -9.80 -3.92 -2.57
C VAL A 293 -10.02 -3.41 -4.00
N GLY A 294 -10.53 -4.27 -4.88
CA GLY A 294 -10.82 -3.93 -6.27
C GLY A 294 -9.65 -4.11 -7.24
N LEU A 295 -8.55 -4.74 -6.83
CA LEU A 295 -7.44 -5.05 -7.73
C LEU A 295 -7.88 -5.94 -8.89
N VAL A 296 -8.73 -6.93 -8.60
CA VAL A 296 -9.27 -7.85 -9.61
C VAL A 296 -10.15 -7.10 -10.60
N ALA A 297 -11.03 -6.24 -10.11
CA ALA A 297 -11.95 -5.48 -10.95
C ALA A 297 -11.23 -4.43 -11.81
N SER A 298 -10.26 -3.70 -11.24
CA SER A 298 -9.44 -2.72 -11.97
C SER A 298 -8.69 -3.39 -13.11
N LEU A 299 -7.95 -4.47 -12.82
CA LEU A 299 -7.15 -5.16 -13.83
C LEU A 299 -8.03 -5.77 -14.94
N ALA A 300 -9.18 -6.35 -14.58
CA ALA A 300 -10.11 -6.90 -15.56
C ALA A 300 -10.70 -5.84 -16.50
N ASP A 301 -11.04 -4.67 -15.96
CA ASP A 301 -11.62 -3.56 -16.71
C ASP A 301 -10.59 -2.89 -17.64
N GLU A 302 -9.40 -2.59 -17.11
CA GLU A 302 -8.27 -2.05 -17.88
C GLU A 302 -7.90 -3.00 -19.02
N PHE A 303 -7.78 -4.31 -18.75
CA PHE A 303 -7.44 -5.30 -19.76
C PHE A 303 -8.52 -5.40 -20.85
N SER A 304 -9.80 -5.37 -20.44
CA SER A 304 -10.92 -5.41 -21.38
C SER A 304 -10.92 -4.18 -22.29
N SER A 305 -10.73 -3.01 -21.69
CA SER A 305 -10.66 -1.75 -22.40
C SER A 305 -9.50 -1.73 -23.40
N GLU A 306 -8.30 -2.17 -23.00
CA GLU A 306 -7.16 -2.22 -23.92
C GLU A 306 -7.37 -3.25 -25.03
N LEU A 307 -7.94 -4.42 -24.71
CA LEU A 307 -8.22 -5.47 -25.69
C LEU A 307 -9.16 -4.98 -26.79
N GLU A 308 -10.20 -4.22 -26.45
CA GLU A 308 -11.15 -3.65 -27.41
C GLU A 308 -10.51 -2.56 -28.30
N ASN A 309 -9.51 -1.84 -27.79
CA ASN A 309 -8.86 -0.75 -28.50
C ASN A 309 -7.58 -1.17 -29.24
N THR A 310 -7.13 -2.42 -29.07
CA THR A 310 -5.92 -2.92 -29.71
C THR A 310 -6.24 -3.63 -31.02
N ASP A 311 -5.57 -3.24 -32.10
CA ASP A 311 -5.56 -4.02 -33.34
C ASP A 311 -4.80 -5.34 -33.13
N LEU A 312 -5.55 -6.44 -33.01
CA LEU A 312 -5.02 -7.79 -32.82
C LEU A 312 -4.70 -8.46 -34.17
N PRO A 313 -3.58 -9.19 -34.27
CA PRO A 313 -3.30 -10.00 -35.43
C PRO A 313 -4.24 -11.22 -35.47
N GLU A 314 -4.72 -11.62 -36.64
CA GLU A 314 -5.54 -12.85 -36.79
C GLU A 314 -4.78 -14.12 -36.36
N LYS A 315 -3.44 -14.11 -36.50
CA LYS A 315 -2.57 -15.24 -36.16
C LYS A 315 -1.27 -14.76 -35.55
N LEU A 316 -0.87 -15.39 -34.46
CA LEU A 316 0.40 -15.19 -33.78
C LEU A 316 0.91 -16.53 -33.27
N THR A 317 2.03 -17.02 -33.79
CA THR A 317 2.67 -18.23 -33.24
C THR A 317 3.52 -17.83 -32.04
N ARG A 318 2.96 -17.92 -30.84
CA ARG A 318 3.63 -17.60 -29.58
C ARG A 318 3.10 -18.51 -28.48
N ARG A 319 4.00 -19.03 -27.66
CA ARG A 319 3.67 -19.82 -26.48
C ARG A 319 4.30 -19.14 -25.27
N VAL A 320 3.51 -18.61 -24.34
CA VAL A 320 4.01 -17.84 -23.20
C VAL A 320 3.45 -18.40 -21.89
N SER A 321 4.27 -18.39 -20.84
CA SER A 321 3.84 -18.79 -19.50
C SER A 321 3.62 -17.56 -18.62
N ILE A 322 2.65 -17.63 -17.72
CA ILE A 322 2.44 -16.64 -16.66
C ILE A 322 2.49 -17.36 -15.32
N ALA A 323 3.46 -17.01 -14.49
CA ALA A 323 3.50 -17.44 -13.10
C ALA A 323 2.79 -16.38 -12.24
N THR A 324 1.76 -16.79 -11.51
CA THR A 324 1.00 -15.87 -10.64
C THR A 324 0.58 -16.57 -9.35
N SER A 325 0.06 -15.79 -8.41
CA SER A 325 -0.40 -16.31 -7.12
C SER A 325 -1.69 -17.10 -7.23
N GLU A 326 -1.97 -17.95 -6.23
CA GLU A 326 -3.22 -18.71 -6.17
C GLU A 326 -4.46 -17.81 -6.21
N ALA A 327 -4.43 -16.63 -5.56
CA ALA A 327 -5.56 -15.71 -5.57
C ALA A 327 -5.83 -15.10 -6.96
N ALA A 328 -4.78 -14.70 -7.68
CA ALA A 328 -4.92 -14.07 -8.99
C ALA A 328 -5.11 -15.08 -10.14
N THR A 329 -4.86 -16.37 -9.91
CA THR A 329 -4.88 -17.40 -10.96
C THR A 329 -6.20 -17.47 -11.72
N GLY A 330 -7.33 -17.32 -11.02
CA GLY A 330 -8.66 -17.33 -11.63
C GLY A 330 -8.82 -16.23 -12.68
N LEU A 331 -8.51 -14.98 -12.28
CA LEU A 331 -8.57 -13.82 -13.16
C LEU A 331 -7.61 -13.96 -14.34
N ILE A 332 -6.33 -14.27 -14.09
CA ILE A 332 -5.33 -14.32 -15.17
C ILE A 332 -5.68 -15.40 -16.20
N ARG A 333 -6.25 -16.53 -15.79
CA ARG A 333 -6.75 -17.56 -16.72
C ARG A 333 -7.91 -17.06 -17.57
N GLU A 334 -8.83 -16.30 -16.98
CA GLU A 334 -9.95 -15.71 -17.70
C GLU A 334 -9.45 -14.74 -18.77
N LEU A 335 -8.57 -13.80 -18.41
CA LEU A 335 -8.03 -12.80 -19.34
C LEU A 335 -7.18 -13.45 -20.44
N ALA A 336 -6.32 -14.41 -20.09
CA ALA A 336 -5.55 -15.19 -21.05
C ALA A 336 -6.45 -15.96 -22.02
N GLY A 337 -7.51 -16.59 -21.50
CA GLY A 337 -8.48 -17.33 -22.30
C GLY A 337 -9.23 -16.46 -23.30
N ARG A 338 -9.61 -15.23 -22.90
CA ARG A 338 -10.22 -14.24 -23.80
C ARG A 338 -9.29 -13.88 -24.95
N LEU A 339 -8.03 -13.54 -24.65
CA LEU A 339 -7.06 -13.18 -25.69
C LEU A 339 -6.73 -14.35 -26.64
N CYS A 340 -6.54 -15.56 -26.11
CA CYS A 340 -6.35 -16.76 -26.93
C CYS A 340 -7.55 -17.08 -27.82
N GLY A 341 -8.76 -16.66 -27.43
CA GLY A 341 -9.97 -16.81 -28.26
C GLY A 341 -9.97 -15.93 -29.51
N GLU A 342 -9.30 -14.77 -29.45
CA GLU A 342 -9.23 -13.79 -30.55
C GLU A 342 -8.08 -14.05 -31.54
N ILE A 343 -7.03 -14.78 -31.13
CA ILE A 343 -5.79 -14.93 -31.91
C ILE A 343 -5.43 -16.39 -32.13
N ALA A 344 -5.43 -16.83 -33.38
CA ALA A 344 -5.04 -18.20 -33.73
C ALA A 344 -3.53 -18.43 -33.49
N GLY A 345 -3.19 -19.54 -32.82
CA GLY A 345 -1.80 -19.96 -32.59
C GLY A 345 -1.13 -19.35 -31.34
N LEU A 346 -1.83 -18.47 -30.63
CA LEU A 346 -1.38 -17.93 -29.34
C LEU A 346 -1.76 -18.90 -28.22
N GLU A 347 -0.76 -19.38 -27.48
CA GLU A 347 -0.94 -20.24 -26.32
C GLU A 347 -0.41 -19.56 -25.06
N ILE A 348 -1.27 -19.35 -24.07
CA ILE A 348 -0.91 -18.75 -22.79
C ILE A 348 -1.16 -19.76 -21.67
N MET A 349 -0.10 -20.17 -21.00
CA MET A 349 -0.17 -21.13 -19.89
C MET A 349 -0.08 -20.39 -18.56
N VAL A 350 -1.08 -20.57 -17.69
CA VAL A 350 -1.12 -19.90 -16.39
C VAL A 350 -0.82 -20.88 -15.27
N TRP A 351 0.30 -20.64 -14.60
CA TRP A 351 0.85 -21.44 -13.51
C TRP A 351 0.56 -20.80 -12.14
N PRO A 352 -0.32 -21.42 -11.33
CA PRO A 352 -0.49 -21.02 -9.93
C PRO A 352 0.75 -21.42 -9.14
N ILE A 353 1.43 -20.45 -8.54
CA ILE A 353 2.59 -20.66 -7.70
C ILE A 353 2.13 -20.68 -6.24
N LYS A 354 2.36 -21.82 -5.58
CA LYS A 354 2.11 -21.98 -4.14
C LYS A 354 3.22 -21.32 -3.36
N ASN A 355 2.86 -20.58 -2.32
CA ASN A 355 3.83 -19.92 -1.47
C ASN A 355 4.38 -20.91 -0.43
N HIS A 356 5.44 -21.65 -0.77
CA HIS A 356 6.09 -22.53 0.20
C HIS A 356 6.92 -21.71 1.18
N PHE A 357 7.49 -20.59 0.74
CA PHE A 357 8.38 -19.77 1.55
C PHE A 357 7.69 -19.19 2.81
N PHE A 358 6.57 -18.48 2.64
CA PHE A 358 5.73 -17.94 3.72
C PHE A 358 4.63 -18.90 4.16
N GLY A 359 4.32 -19.94 3.38
CA GLY A 359 3.27 -20.91 3.67
C GLY A 359 1.99 -20.69 2.86
N PRO A 360 1.17 -21.75 2.70
CA PRO A 360 0.09 -21.80 1.72
C PRO A 360 -1.08 -20.84 2.01
N GLU A 361 -1.16 -20.29 3.21
CA GLU A 361 -2.15 -19.26 3.56
C GLU A 361 -1.86 -17.90 2.91
N VAL A 362 -0.63 -17.69 2.43
CA VAL A 362 -0.22 -16.48 1.70
C VAL A 362 -0.45 -16.69 0.21
N THR A 363 -1.55 -16.13 -0.29
CA THR A 363 -2.01 -16.38 -1.67
C THR A 363 -1.87 -15.19 -2.59
N VAL A 364 -1.12 -14.14 -2.21
CA VAL A 364 -0.98 -12.89 -2.99
C VAL A 364 0.29 -12.85 -3.84
N ALA A 365 0.21 -12.18 -4.99
CA ALA A 365 1.31 -12.07 -5.95
C ALA A 365 2.55 -11.35 -5.40
N GLY A 366 2.35 -10.31 -4.59
CA GLY A 366 3.46 -9.50 -4.08
C GLY A 366 4.36 -10.19 -3.04
N LEU A 367 4.02 -11.40 -2.63
CA LEU A 367 4.80 -12.21 -1.67
C LEU A 367 5.34 -13.49 -2.29
N LEU A 368 5.26 -13.64 -3.61
CA LEU A 368 5.92 -14.73 -4.32
C LEU A 368 7.44 -14.54 -4.29
N THR A 369 8.16 -15.64 -4.16
CA THR A 369 9.63 -15.68 -4.15
C THR A 369 10.15 -16.31 -5.43
N GLY A 370 11.39 -15.99 -5.80
CA GLY A 370 12.02 -16.60 -6.97
C GLY A 370 12.19 -18.11 -6.79
N GLN A 371 12.55 -18.56 -5.58
CA GLN A 371 12.65 -19.97 -5.23
C GLN A 371 11.34 -20.74 -5.41
N ASP A 372 10.21 -20.18 -4.94
CA ASP A 372 8.90 -20.86 -5.08
C ASP A 372 8.52 -21.03 -6.55
N ILE A 373 8.83 -20.02 -7.39
CA ILE A 373 8.62 -20.08 -8.85
C ILE A 373 9.55 -21.11 -9.49
N ALA A 374 10.84 -21.06 -9.18
CA ALA A 374 11.84 -21.97 -9.73
C ALA A 374 11.52 -23.43 -9.41
N GLU A 375 11.26 -23.75 -8.15
CA GLU A 375 10.93 -25.12 -7.68
C GLU A 375 9.74 -25.72 -8.43
N GLN A 376 8.70 -24.91 -8.69
CA GLN A 376 7.45 -25.40 -9.27
C GLN A 376 7.47 -25.46 -10.80
N LEU A 377 8.33 -24.66 -11.45
CA LEU A 377 8.42 -24.55 -12.91
C LEU A 377 9.64 -25.27 -13.51
N GLU A 378 10.59 -25.72 -12.71
CA GLU A 378 11.75 -26.47 -13.20
C GLU A 378 11.32 -27.71 -14.01
N GLY A 379 11.89 -27.88 -15.20
CA GLY A 379 11.57 -28.99 -16.11
C GLY A 379 10.20 -28.90 -16.80
N ARG A 380 9.46 -27.79 -16.64
CA ARG A 380 8.21 -27.54 -17.38
C ARG A 380 8.51 -26.94 -18.76
N GLU A 381 7.61 -27.18 -19.72
CA GLU A 381 7.63 -26.46 -21.00
C GLU A 381 7.00 -25.08 -20.83
N LEU A 382 7.83 -24.05 -20.69
CA LEU A 382 7.35 -22.69 -20.42
C LEU A 382 7.09 -21.86 -21.68
N GLY A 383 7.57 -22.33 -22.84
CA GLY A 383 7.43 -21.63 -24.12
C GLY A 383 8.54 -20.59 -24.34
N ASP A 384 8.19 -19.49 -24.98
CA ASP A 384 9.08 -18.43 -25.45
C ASP A 384 9.52 -17.47 -24.33
N GLU A 385 8.70 -17.28 -23.30
CA GLU A 385 8.92 -16.32 -22.21
C GLU A 385 8.07 -16.69 -20.98
N LEU A 386 8.55 -16.35 -19.78
CA LEU A 386 7.81 -16.40 -18.52
C LEU A 386 7.49 -14.98 -18.04
N LEU A 387 6.20 -14.67 -17.93
CA LEU A 387 5.71 -13.45 -17.32
C LEU A 387 5.50 -13.65 -15.81
N ILE A 388 5.96 -12.69 -15.03
CA ILE A 388 5.79 -12.65 -13.57
C ILE A 388 5.18 -11.30 -13.16
N PRO A 389 4.39 -11.24 -12.07
CA PRO A 389 3.90 -9.98 -11.55
C PRO A 389 5.07 -9.13 -11.03
N ALA A 390 5.21 -7.90 -11.50
CA ALA A 390 6.21 -6.95 -11.01
C ALA A 390 6.05 -6.67 -9.50
N ALA A 391 4.84 -6.83 -8.97
CA ALA A 391 4.58 -6.73 -7.53
C ALA A 391 5.35 -7.76 -6.68
N ALA A 392 5.79 -8.89 -7.26
CA ALA A 392 6.64 -9.87 -6.58
C ALA A 392 8.10 -9.40 -6.44
N LEU A 393 8.48 -8.37 -7.19
CA LEU A 393 9.79 -7.74 -7.13
C LEU A 393 9.75 -6.52 -6.23
N ARG A 394 10.91 -6.18 -5.68
CA ARG A 394 11.07 -4.96 -4.91
C ARG A 394 10.94 -3.74 -5.82
N GLN A 395 10.17 -2.75 -5.37
CA GLN A 395 10.04 -1.51 -6.14
C GLN A 395 11.41 -0.82 -6.29
N GLY A 396 11.82 -0.60 -7.55
CA GLY A 396 13.11 0.02 -7.91
C GLY A 396 14.33 -0.89 -7.82
N GLU A 397 14.17 -2.18 -7.48
CA GLU A 397 15.23 -3.18 -7.48
C GLU A 397 14.69 -4.48 -8.09
N ASP A 398 15.24 -4.94 -9.22
CA ASP A 398 14.83 -6.20 -9.89
C ASP A 398 15.25 -7.44 -9.09
N VAL A 399 14.64 -7.63 -7.91
CA VAL A 399 14.96 -8.69 -6.96
C VAL A 399 13.73 -9.11 -6.17
N PHE A 400 13.57 -10.41 -5.99
CA PHE A 400 12.53 -11.02 -5.16
C PHE A 400 12.87 -10.91 -3.65
N LEU A 401 11.91 -11.25 -2.79
CA LEU A 401 12.07 -11.21 -1.32
C LEU A 401 13.11 -12.20 -0.78
N ASP A 402 13.47 -13.21 -1.55
CA ASP A 402 14.47 -14.25 -1.25
C ASP A 402 15.81 -14.00 -1.95
N ASP A 403 16.08 -12.75 -2.34
CA ASP A 403 17.32 -12.29 -2.99
C ASP A 403 17.60 -12.85 -4.39
N MET A 404 16.71 -13.69 -4.93
CA MET A 404 16.80 -14.13 -6.33
C MET A 404 16.49 -12.95 -7.27
N THR A 405 17.19 -12.87 -8.41
CA THR A 405 16.89 -11.90 -9.47
C THR A 405 16.10 -12.56 -10.60
N PRO A 406 15.35 -11.80 -11.42
CA PRO A 406 14.73 -12.32 -12.64
C PRO A 406 15.75 -12.99 -13.58
N ASP A 407 16.97 -12.47 -13.66
CA ASP A 407 18.06 -13.07 -14.44
C ASP A 407 18.47 -14.45 -13.91
N ALA A 408 18.60 -14.61 -12.58
CA ALA A 408 18.91 -15.89 -11.97
C ALA A 408 17.78 -16.91 -12.16
N LEU A 409 16.53 -16.45 -12.10
CA LEU A 409 15.35 -17.26 -12.37
C LEU A 409 15.30 -17.69 -13.85
N SER A 410 15.57 -16.76 -14.77
CA SER A 410 15.69 -17.00 -16.22
C SER A 410 16.75 -18.06 -16.55
N GLN A 411 17.93 -17.96 -15.93
CA GLN A 411 18.99 -18.95 -16.08
C GLN A 411 18.59 -20.34 -15.56
N THR A 412 17.85 -20.38 -14.45
CA THR A 412 17.39 -21.63 -13.83
C THR A 412 16.34 -22.33 -14.68
N LEU A 413 15.39 -21.56 -15.24
CA LEU A 413 14.26 -22.08 -16.00
C LEU A 413 14.56 -22.24 -17.50
N GLY A 414 15.64 -21.63 -17.99
CA GLY A 414 16.05 -21.70 -19.40
C GLY A 414 15.17 -20.89 -20.36
N VAL A 415 14.36 -19.95 -19.85
CA VAL A 415 13.50 -19.06 -20.63
C VAL A 415 13.61 -17.62 -20.13
N PRO A 416 13.47 -16.60 -21.01
CA PRO A 416 13.41 -15.21 -20.60
C PRO A 416 12.32 -14.97 -19.55
N VAL A 417 12.60 -14.12 -18.57
CA VAL A 417 11.65 -13.72 -17.52
C VAL A 417 11.37 -12.23 -17.64
N ARG A 418 10.09 -11.86 -17.73
CA ARG A 418 9.65 -10.46 -17.79
C ARG A 418 8.70 -10.15 -16.65
N ALA A 419 9.03 -9.09 -15.91
CA ALA A 419 8.13 -8.51 -14.92
C ALA A 419 7.07 -7.66 -15.62
N VAL A 420 5.82 -7.81 -15.20
CA VAL A 420 4.65 -7.12 -15.77
C VAL A 420 3.95 -6.34 -14.67
N GLY A 421 3.69 -5.05 -14.89
CA GLY A 421 2.97 -4.21 -13.95
C GLY A 421 1.55 -4.70 -13.69
N ASN A 422 0.96 -4.20 -12.60
CA ASN A 422 -0.45 -4.44 -12.31
C ASN A 422 -1.32 -3.43 -13.07
N ASP A 423 -1.24 -3.50 -14.39
CA ASP A 423 -1.95 -2.68 -15.37
C ASP A 423 -2.45 -3.58 -16.50
N GLY A 424 -3.72 -3.42 -16.89
CA GLY A 424 -4.35 -4.28 -17.89
C GLY A 424 -3.71 -4.19 -19.27
N GLY A 425 -3.25 -2.99 -19.68
CA GLY A 425 -2.61 -2.79 -20.96
C GLY A 425 -1.19 -3.34 -21.02
N GLU A 426 -0.40 -3.16 -19.96
CA GLU A 426 0.91 -3.80 -19.81
C GLU A 426 0.79 -5.32 -19.88
N LEU A 427 -0.22 -5.91 -19.21
CA LEU A 427 -0.48 -7.34 -19.25
C LEU A 427 -0.81 -7.82 -20.66
N LEU A 428 -1.70 -7.12 -21.37
CA LEU A 428 -2.05 -7.43 -22.76
C LEU A 428 -0.81 -7.38 -23.66
N CYS A 429 -0.03 -6.30 -23.57
CA CYS A 429 1.19 -6.12 -24.36
C CYS A 429 2.20 -7.24 -24.09
N ALA A 430 2.42 -7.60 -22.83
CA ALA A 430 3.33 -8.68 -22.44
C ALA A 430 2.85 -10.05 -22.96
N MET A 431 1.55 -10.34 -22.90
CA MET A 431 0.98 -11.57 -23.49
C MET A 431 1.23 -11.65 -25.00
N LEU A 432 1.13 -10.52 -25.71
CA LEU A 432 1.40 -10.40 -27.14
C LEU A 432 2.90 -10.38 -27.51
N GLY A 433 3.79 -10.18 -26.53
CA GLY A 433 5.24 -10.04 -26.75
C GLY A 433 5.66 -8.68 -27.29
N ARG A 434 4.91 -7.63 -26.95
CA ARG A 434 5.17 -6.23 -27.33
C ARG A 434 5.93 -5.46 -26.26
#